data_AF-A0A109LP72-F1
#
_entry.id   AF-A0A109LP72-F1
#
_cell.length_a   1.000
_cell.length_b   1.000
_cell.length_c   1.000
_cell.angle_alpha   90.00
_cell.angle_beta   90.00
_cell.angle_gamma   90.00
#
_symmetry.space_group_name_H-M   'P 1'
#
loop_
_entity.id
_entity.type
_entity.pdbx_description
1 polymer ?
#
loop_
_entity_poly.entity_id
_entity_poly.type
_entity_poly.pdbx_seq_one_letter_code
_entity_poly.pdbx_strand_id
1 'polypeptide(L)'
;MAFISRFNPKAGVADFWSEFRKPNPYRWPMLAVSVLPIITIIGWAASESVYKTPESPQITYITTFDPDRTDAQIAASNAENQKMKDLREAEETRLAEQKREMYKTLGAASGFDVDKMEADAEAERAAEEAAKQQRLENAFGSSAETSEDAAQQGSQQ
;
A
#
# COMPACT_ATOMS: atom_id res chain seq x y z
N MET A 1 43.33 26.25 38.60
CA MET A 1 42.53 25.01 38.62
C MET A 1 42.01 24.73 40.04
N ALA A 2 40.97 25.44 40.50
CA ALA A 2 40.43 25.28 41.88
C ALA A 2 38.90 25.06 41.92
N PHE A 3 38.28 24.79 40.78
CA PHE A 3 36.82 24.71 40.64
C PHE A 3 36.24 23.28 40.72
N ILE A 4 37.07 22.25 40.57
CA ILE A 4 36.60 20.84 40.52
C ILE A 4 36.67 20.16 41.89
N SER A 5 37.50 20.63 42.84
CA SER A 5 37.60 20.04 44.19
C SER A 5 36.45 20.40 45.13
N ARG A 6 35.66 21.42 44.78
CA ARG A 6 34.55 21.96 45.59
C ARG A 6 33.21 21.27 45.34
N PHE A 7 33.09 20.48 44.28
CA PHE A 7 31.89 19.70 43.95
C PHE A 7 32.16 18.20 44.10
N ASN A 8 32.50 17.78 45.32
CA ASN A 8 32.66 16.36 45.64
C ASN A 8 31.30 15.75 46.02
N PRO A 9 30.70 14.88 45.18
CA PRO A 9 29.37 14.32 45.44
C PRO A 9 29.35 13.46 46.71
N LYS A 10 30.47 12.83 47.08
CA LYS A 10 30.57 12.02 48.30
C LYS A 10 30.41 12.88 49.56
N ALA A 11 30.96 14.09 49.54
CA ALA A 11 30.84 15.03 50.65
C ALA A 11 29.40 15.53 50.80
N GLY A 12 28.72 15.84 49.69
CA GLY A 12 27.31 16.25 49.71
C GLY A 12 26.35 15.16 50.22
N VAL A 13 26.58 13.89 49.83
CA VAL A 13 25.78 12.76 50.34
C VAL A 13 26.01 12.54 51.84
N ALA A 14 27.25 12.67 52.31
CA ALA A 14 27.57 12.55 53.73
C ALA A 14 26.94 13.67 54.57
N ASP A 15 26.97 14.91 54.06
CA ASP A 15 26.36 16.09 54.71
C ASP A 15 24.84 15.93 54.80
N PHE A 16 24.18 15.55 53.70
CA PHE A 16 22.75 15.23 53.67
C PHE A 16 22.37 14.13 54.68
N TRP A 17 23.14 13.04 54.74
CA TRP A 17 22.89 11.93 55.66
C TRP A 17 23.02 12.37 57.13
N SER A 18 23.98 13.24 57.41
CA SER A 18 24.18 13.81 58.75
C SER A 18 22.99 14.66 59.20
N GLU A 19 22.42 15.47 58.30
CA GLU A 19 21.25 16.33 58.57
C GLU A 19 19.97 15.50 58.70
N PHE A 20 19.77 14.52 57.81
CA PHE A 20 18.58 13.68 57.79
C PHE A 20 18.42 12.84 59.07
N ARG A 21 19.53 12.44 59.69
CA ARG A 21 19.55 11.63 60.93
C ARG A 21 19.24 12.45 62.19
N LYS A 22 19.27 13.78 62.11
CA LYS A 22 18.88 14.66 63.24
C LYS A 22 17.39 14.46 63.57
N PRO A 23 17.01 14.53 64.85
CA PRO A 23 15.62 14.37 65.27
C PRO A 23 14.81 15.64 64.96
N ASN A 24 14.48 15.83 63.68
CA ASN A 24 13.59 16.90 63.21
C ASN A 24 12.20 16.31 62.89
N PRO A 25 11.09 16.88 63.38
CA PRO A 25 9.74 16.43 63.04
C PRO A 25 9.41 16.55 61.54
N TYR A 26 10.07 17.44 60.80
CA TYR A 26 9.76 17.75 59.39
C TYR A 26 10.65 17.06 58.35
N ARG A 27 11.54 16.14 58.74
CA ARG A 27 12.48 15.47 57.82
C ARG A 27 11.81 14.72 56.66
N TRP A 28 10.68 14.06 56.91
CA TRP A 28 9.92 13.34 55.90
C TRP A 28 9.09 14.26 55.00
N PRO A 29 8.32 15.24 55.55
CA PRO A 29 7.64 16.24 54.74
C PRO A 29 8.56 17.01 53.79
N MET A 30 9.72 17.50 54.26
CA MET A 30 10.66 18.23 53.41
C MET A 30 11.22 17.36 52.28
N LEU A 31 11.57 16.11 52.59
CA LEU A 31 12.05 15.16 51.59
C LEU A 31 10.95 14.86 50.55
N ALA A 32 9.71 14.65 51.00
CA ALA A 32 8.58 14.41 50.10
C ALA A 32 8.37 15.58 49.13
N VAL A 33 8.37 16.83 49.64
CA VAL A 33 8.23 18.04 48.80
C VAL A 33 9.40 18.18 47.81
N SER A 34 10.62 17.87 48.25
CA SER A 34 11.81 17.95 47.39
C SER A 34 11.80 16.94 46.24
N VAL A 35 11.27 15.74 46.46
CA VAL A 35 11.27 14.66 45.46
C VAL A 35 10.03 14.73 44.54
N LEU A 36 8.97 15.40 44.99
CA LEU A 36 7.71 15.59 44.26
C LEU A 36 7.90 16.02 42.79
N PRO A 37 8.64 17.11 42.46
CA PRO A 37 8.78 17.55 41.06
C PRO A 37 9.49 16.51 40.18
N ILE A 38 10.44 15.75 40.72
CA ILE A 38 11.15 14.69 39.98
C ILE A 38 10.18 13.54 39.65
N ILE A 39 9.40 13.09 40.63
CA ILE A 39 8.40 12.03 40.43
C ILE A 39 7.35 12.49 39.40
N THR A 40 6.89 13.74 39.48
CA THR A 40 5.90 14.28 38.54
C THR A 40 6.42 14.27 37.11
N ILE A 41 7.66 14.72 36.86
CA ILE A 41 8.25 14.75 35.52
C ILE A 41 8.43 13.32 34.98
N ILE A 42 8.95 12.40 35.80
CA ILE A 42 9.16 11.01 35.39
C ILE A 42 7.81 10.31 35.13
N GLY A 43 6.82 10.52 35.98
CA GLY A 43 5.48 9.95 35.81
C GLY A 43 4.80 10.47 34.54
N TRP A 44 4.95 11.75 34.24
CA TRP A 44 4.45 12.33 32.98
C TRP A 44 5.17 11.74 31.76
N ALA A 45 6.50 11.69 31.77
CA ALA A 45 7.27 11.10 30.67
C ALA A 45 6.97 9.60 30.47
N ALA A 46 6.75 8.85 31.55
CA ALA A 46 6.39 7.44 31.49
C ALA A 46 4.95 7.18 31.02
N SER A 47 4.10 8.22 30.98
CA SER A 47 2.70 8.10 30.52
C SER A 47 2.54 8.19 29.01
N GLU A 48 3.62 8.41 28.27
CA GLU A 48 3.60 8.46 26.82
C GLU A 48 3.20 7.09 26.24
N SER A 49 2.03 7.05 25.59
CA SER A 49 1.54 5.86 24.92
C SER A 49 2.24 5.70 23.58
N VAL A 50 3.03 4.64 23.44
CA VAL A 50 3.52 4.21 22.12
C VAL A 50 2.34 3.66 21.33
N TYR A 51 1.99 4.28 20.21
CA TYR A 51 1.02 3.70 19.26
C TYR A 51 1.59 2.37 18.75
N LYS A 52 1.06 1.26 19.26
CA LYS A 52 1.42 -0.08 18.80
C LYS A 52 1.07 -0.17 17.31
N THR A 53 2.00 -0.68 16.50
CA THR A 53 1.72 -1.01 15.09
C THR A 53 0.48 -1.89 15.02
N PRO A 54 -0.45 -1.67 14.06
CA PRO A 54 -1.65 -2.48 13.94
C PRO A 54 -1.31 -3.98 13.93
N GLU A 55 -2.03 -4.79 14.70
CA GLU A 55 -1.85 -6.24 14.64
C GLU A 55 -2.18 -6.74 13.23
N SER A 56 -1.34 -7.61 12.67
CA SER A 56 -1.55 -8.15 11.34
C SER A 56 -2.90 -8.89 11.29
N PRO A 57 -3.70 -8.69 10.22
CA PRO A 57 -5.00 -9.34 10.12
C PRO A 57 -4.84 -10.86 10.03
N GLN A 58 -5.72 -11.59 10.70
CA GLN A 58 -5.79 -13.04 10.58
C GLN A 58 -6.55 -13.40 9.29
N ILE A 59 -5.87 -14.05 8.34
CA ILE A 59 -6.45 -14.47 7.06
C ILE A 59 -6.78 -15.97 7.13
N THR A 60 -8.06 -16.31 7.01
CA THR A 60 -8.50 -17.71 6.86
C THR A 60 -8.65 -18.02 5.37
N TYR A 61 -7.78 -18.90 4.86
CA TYR A 61 -7.88 -19.39 3.49
C TYR A 61 -8.94 -20.50 3.39
N ILE A 62 -9.90 -20.34 2.49
CA ILE A 62 -10.87 -21.38 2.13
C ILE A 62 -10.43 -21.98 0.80
N THR A 63 -9.97 -23.23 0.81
CA THR A 63 -9.48 -23.92 -0.40
C THR A 63 -10.49 -24.95 -0.88
N THR A 64 -10.81 -24.92 -2.18
CA THR A 64 -11.70 -25.92 -2.82
C THR A 64 -10.94 -27.16 -3.30
N PHE A 65 -9.61 -27.08 -3.36
CA PHE A 65 -8.77 -28.19 -3.79
C PHE A 65 -8.21 -28.93 -2.57
N ASP A 66 -8.00 -30.24 -2.76
CA ASP A 66 -7.32 -31.09 -1.78
C ASP A 66 -5.89 -30.59 -1.53
N PRO A 67 -5.47 -30.40 -0.26
CA PRO A 67 -4.15 -29.90 0.08
C PRO A 67 -3.02 -30.88 -0.26
N ASP A 68 -3.31 -32.18 -0.36
CA ASP A 68 -2.33 -33.24 -0.60
C ASP A 68 -2.27 -33.64 -2.10
N ARG A 69 -2.91 -32.86 -2.98
CA ARG A 69 -2.88 -33.12 -4.43
C ARG A 69 -1.45 -33.01 -4.97
N THR A 70 -1.04 -33.98 -5.77
CA THR A 70 0.29 -33.99 -6.39
C THR A 70 0.33 -33.11 -7.64
N ASP A 71 1.50 -32.58 -7.99
CA ASP A 71 1.69 -31.76 -9.20
C ASP A 71 1.22 -32.48 -10.48
N ALA A 72 1.38 -33.80 -10.55
CA ALA A 72 0.88 -34.61 -11.65
C ALA A 72 -0.65 -34.57 -11.78
N GLN A 73 -1.37 -34.62 -10.66
CA GLN A 73 -2.84 -34.49 -10.63
C GLN A 73 -3.27 -33.07 -11.00
N ILE A 74 -2.50 -32.05 -10.61
CA ILE A 74 -2.74 -30.65 -11.00
C ILE A 74 -2.63 -30.50 -12.51
N ALA A 75 -1.53 -30.98 -13.08
CA ALA A 75 -1.28 -30.89 -14.52
C ALA A 75 -2.37 -31.62 -15.33
N ALA A 76 -2.78 -32.81 -14.88
CA ALA A 76 -3.85 -33.57 -15.52
C ALA A 76 -5.19 -32.82 -15.48
N SER A 77 -5.59 -32.32 -14.30
CA SER A 77 -6.83 -31.55 -14.15
C SER A 77 -6.82 -30.27 -14.99
N ASN A 78 -5.70 -29.55 -15.02
CA ASN A 78 -5.55 -28.35 -15.83
C ASN A 78 -5.67 -28.66 -17.33
N ALA A 79 -5.05 -29.75 -17.80
CA ALA A 79 -5.12 -30.15 -19.21
C ALA A 79 -6.54 -30.53 -19.62
N GLU A 80 -7.29 -31.22 -18.75
CA GLU A 80 -8.71 -31.53 -19.00
C GLU A 80 -9.56 -30.26 -19.04
N ASN A 81 -9.38 -29.37 -18.07
CA ASN A 81 -10.09 -28.09 -18.02
C ASN A 81 -9.78 -27.21 -19.23
N GLN A 82 -8.53 -27.22 -19.70
CA GLN A 82 -8.13 -26.47 -20.89
C GLN A 82 -8.86 -26.98 -22.13
N LYS A 83 -8.92 -28.31 -22.33
CA LYS A 83 -9.70 -28.89 -23.45
C LYS A 83 -11.16 -28.47 -23.41
N MET A 84 -11.79 -28.52 -22.23
CA MET A 84 -13.18 -28.11 -22.08
C MET A 84 -13.39 -26.61 -22.31
N LYS A 85 -12.41 -25.79 -21.94
CA LYS A 85 -12.41 -24.36 -22.24
C LYS A 85 -12.30 -24.12 -23.75
N ASP A 86 -11.35 -24.76 -24.41
CA ASP A 86 -11.09 -24.61 -25.83
C ASP A 86 -12.32 -25.02 -26.67
N LEU A 87 -12.99 -26.11 -26.29
CA LEU A 87 -14.25 -26.55 -26.93
C LEU A 87 -15.35 -25.51 -26.79
N ARG A 88 -15.54 -24.94 -25.59
CA ARG A 88 -16.54 -23.89 -25.35
C ARG A 88 -16.22 -22.62 -26.13
N GLU A 89 -14.97 -22.20 -26.16
CA GLU A 89 -14.52 -21.02 -26.90
C GLU A 89 -14.70 -21.19 -28.42
N ALA A 90 -14.43 -22.38 -28.95
CA ALA A 90 -14.70 -22.71 -30.35
C ALA A 90 -16.20 -22.65 -30.68
N GLU A 91 -17.06 -23.17 -29.80
CA GLU A 91 -18.52 -23.09 -29.96
C GLU A 91 -19.03 -21.65 -29.89
N GLU A 92 -18.55 -20.87 -28.93
CA GLU A 92 -18.90 -19.45 -28.77
C GLU A 92 -18.49 -18.64 -30.00
N THR A 93 -17.29 -18.87 -30.53
CA THR A 93 -16.80 -18.22 -31.75
C THR A 93 -17.70 -18.57 -32.94
N ARG A 94 -18.01 -19.86 -33.13
CA ARG A 94 -18.92 -20.32 -34.18
C ARG A 94 -20.31 -19.69 -34.06
N LEU A 95 -20.83 -19.56 -32.85
CA LEU A 95 -22.13 -18.92 -32.59
C LEU A 95 -22.07 -17.41 -32.83
N ALA A 96 -20.98 -16.75 -32.45
CA ALA A 96 -20.78 -15.32 -32.68
C ALA A 96 -20.71 -15.01 -34.19
N GLU A 97 -20.00 -15.82 -34.97
CA GLU A 97 -19.94 -15.70 -36.43
C GLU A 97 -21.33 -15.88 -37.05
N GLN A 98 -22.06 -16.92 -36.67
CA GLN A 98 -23.43 -17.13 -37.16
C GLN A 98 -24.37 -15.98 -36.80
N LYS A 99 -24.25 -15.44 -35.58
CA LYS A 99 -25.04 -14.26 -35.17
C LYS A 99 -24.69 -13.04 -36.03
N ARG A 100 -23.41 -12.76 -36.25
CA ARG A 100 -22.96 -11.64 -37.11
C ARG A 100 -23.52 -11.77 -38.51
N GLU A 101 -23.42 -12.95 -39.11
CA GLU A 101 -23.96 -13.23 -40.45
C GLU A 101 -25.49 -13.06 -40.50
N MET A 102 -26.20 -13.59 -39.49
CA MET A 102 -27.65 -13.41 -39.37
C MET A 102 -28.04 -11.93 -39.28
N TYR A 103 -27.33 -11.12 -38.50
CA TYR A 103 -27.61 -9.69 -38.39
C TYR A 103 -27.25 -8.93 -39.68
N LYS A 104 -26.15 -9.29 -40.36
CA LYS A 104 -25.75 -8.71 -41.64
C LYS A 104 -26.82 -8.97 -42.71
N THR A 105 -27.26 -10.22 -42.83
CA THR A 105 -28.33 -10.61 -43.77
C THR A 105 -29.66 -9.93 -43.44
N LEU A 106 -30.04 -9.84 -42.17
CA LEU A 106 -31.26 -9.14 -41.75
C LEU A 106 -31.21 -7.63 -42.06
N GLY A 107 -30.05 -6.98 -41.84
CA GLY A 107 -29.83 -5.58 -42.16
C GLY A 107 -29.94 -5.31 -43.67
N ALA A 108 -29.29 -6.15 -44.48
CA ALA A 108 -29.36 -6.08 -45.93
C ALA A 108 -30.80 -6.30 -46.45
N ALA A 109 -31.52 -7.30 -45.91
CA ALA A 109 -32.91 -7.56 -46.26
C ALA A 109 -33.87 -6.44 -45.87
N SER A 110 -33.55 -5.69 -44.81
CA SER A 110 -34.32 -4.53 -44.34
C SER A 110 -34.00 -3.24 -45.13
N GLY A 111 -33.09 -3.29 -46.10
CA GLY A 111 -32.72 -2.18 -46.98
C GLY A 111 -31.56 -1.30 -46.48
N PHE A 112 -30.80 -1.74 -45.46
CA PHE A 112 -29.59 -1.05 -45.01
C PHE A 112 -28.34 -1.51 -45.78
N ASP A 113 -27.44 -0.58 -46.09
CA ASP A 113 -26.13 -0.87 -46.70
C ASP A 113 -25.11 -1.22 -45.59
N VAL A 114 -25.08 -2.51 -45.24
CA VAL A 114 -24.28 -3.01 -44.11
C VAL A 114 -22.78 -2.93 -44.39
N ASP A 115 -22.35 -3.10 -45.65
CA ASP A 115 -20.93 -3.07 -46.02
C ASP A 115 -20.35 -1.67 -45.89
N LYS A 116 -21.11 -0.64 -46.29
CA LYS A 116 -20.70 0.75 -46.08
C LYS A 116 -20.63 1.10 -44.60
N MET A 117 -21.61 0.66 -43.80
CA MET A 117 -21.62 0.89 -42.35
C MET A 117 -20.44 0.21 -41.64
N GLU A 118 -20.04 -0.98 -42.08
CA GLU A 118 -18.89 -1.72 -41.53
C GLU A 118 -17.57 -0.99 -41.84
N ALA A 119 -17.41 -0.49 -43.06
CA ALA A 119 -16.24 0.31 -43.48
C ALA A 119 -16.13 1.64 -42.71
N ASP A 120 -17.25 2.37 -42.56
CA ASP A 120 -17.28 3.61 -41.80
C ASP A 120 -16.95 3.36 -40.31
N ALA A 121 -17.47 2.27 -39.72
CA ALA A 121 -17.20 1.89 -38.34
C ALA A 121 -15.76 1.40 -38.11
N GLU A 122 -15.11 0.78 -39.10
CA GLU A 122 -13.69 0.42 -39.01
C GLU A 122 -12.79 1.65 -39.09
N ALA A 123 -13.11 2.60 -39.96
CA ALA A 123 -12.39 3.87 -40.05
C ALA A 123 -12.50 4.68 -38.74
N GLU A 124 -13.68 4.73 -38.13
CA GLU A 124 -13.89 5.40 -36.84
C GLU A 124 -13.12 4.72 -35.70
N ARG A 125 -13.15 3.37 -35.62
CA ARG A 125 -12.38 2.61 -34.62
C ARG A 125 -10.88 2.83 -34.76
N ALA A 126 -10.34 2.79 -35.97
CA ALA A 126 -8.92 3.03 -36.22
C ALA A 126 -8.50 4.46 -35.81
N ALA A 127 -9.35 5.46 -36.08
CA ALA A 127 -9.10 6.83 -35.65
C ALA A 127 -9.16 6.98 -34.12
N GLU A 128 -10.08 6.30 -33.46
CA GLU A 128 -10.20 6.32 -32.00
C GLU A 128 -9.01 5.62 -31.32
N GLU A 129 -8.55 4.49 -31.86
CA GLU A 129 -7.37 3.77 -31.37
C GLU A 129 -6.10 4.60 -31.54
N ALA A 130 -5.91 5.24 -32.69
CA ALA A 130 -4.79 6.17 -32.91
C ALA A 130 -4.84 7.35 -31.93
N ALA A 131 -6.02 7.94 -31.70
CA ALA A 131 -6.18 9.01 -30.73
C ALA A 131 -5.93 8.55 -29.29
N LYS A 132 -6.31 7.31 -28.92
CA LYS A 132 -6.01 6.71 -27.63
C LYS A 132 -4.51 6.47 -27.45
N GLN A 133 -3.83 5.94 -28.46
CA GLN A 133 -2.37 5.75 -28.43
C GLN A 133 -1.65 7.09 -28.25
N GLN A 134 -2.02 8.12 -29.01
CA GLN A 134 -1.47 9.47 -28.86
C GLN A 134 -1.71 10.05 -27.46
N ARG A 135 -2.90 9.85 -26.88
CA ARG A 135 -3.20 10.29 -25.51
C ARG A 135 -2.34 9.55 -24.47
N LEU A 136 -2.13 8.25 -24.65
CA LEU A 136 -1.27 7.45 -23.77
C LEU A 136 0.18 7.92 -23.88
N GLU A 137 0.70 8.07 -25.09
CA GLU A 137 2.07 8.56 -25.35
C GLU A 137 2.31 9.96 -24.77
N ASN A 138 1.36 10.89 -24.94
CA ASN A 138 1.46 12.22 -24.34
C ASN A 138 1.43 12.18 -22.81
N ALA A 139 0.64 11.30 -22.20
CA ALA A 139 0.59 11.14 -20.75
C ALA A 139 1.89 10.54 -20.19
N PHE A 140 2.47 9.55 -20.86
CA PHE A 140 3.76 8.96 -20.46
C PHE A 140 4.95 9.88 -20.77
N GLY A 141 4.92 10.65 -21.87
CA GLY A 141 5.96 11.60 -22.26
C GLY A 141 6.03 12.83 -21.35
N SER A 142 4.88 13.41 -20.98
CA SER A 142 4.81 14.54 -20.03
C SER A 142 5.36 14.18 -18.65
N SER A 143 5.30 12.91 -18.26
CA SER A 143 5.87 12.39 -17.01
C SER A 143 7.41 12.39 -17.02
N ALA A 144 8.02 12.15 -18.19
CA ALA A 144 9.48 12.16 -18.37
C ALA A 144 10.03 13.60 -18.45
N GLU A 145 9.34 14.50 -19.14
CA GLU A 145 9.74 15.92 -19.23
C GLU A 145 9.64 16.63 -17.86
N THR A 146 8.60 16.33 -17.07
CA THR A 146 8.45 16.87 -15.70
C THR A 146 9.57 16.43 -14.76
N SER A 147 10.15 15.25 -14.97
CA SER A 147 11.25 14.74 -14.15
C SER A 147 12.62 15.28 -14.60
N GLU A 148 12.80 15.61 -15.88
CA GLU A 148 13.99 16.31 -16.37
C GLU A 148 14.01 17.80 -15.98
N ASP A 149 12.88 18.50 -16.02
CA ASP A 149 12.78 19.91 -15.59
C ASP A 149 12.99 20.07 -14.07
N ALA A 150 12.49 19.13 -13.26
CA ALA A 150 12.74 19.10 -11.83
C ALA A 150 14.23 18.87 -11.49
N ALA A 151 14.94 18.09 -12.31
CA ALA A 151 16.37 17.85 -12.13
C ALA A 151 17.24 19.06 -12.53
N GLN A 152 16.81 19.85 -13.53
CA GLN A 152 17.54 21.05 -13.95
C GLN A 152 17.35 22.24 -12.98
N GLN A 153 16.16 22.43 -12.41
CA GLN A 153 15.92 23.50 -11.43
C GLN A 153 16.63 23.30 -10.08
N GLY A 154 16.95 22.06 -9.69
CA GLY A 154 17.74 21.77 -8.49
C GLY A 154 19.25 22.08 -8.60
N SER A 155 19.75 22.36 -9.80
CA SER A 155 21.19 22.61 -10.06
C SER A 155 21.58 24.10 -10.09
N GLN A 156 20.59 25.01 -9.99
CA GLN A 156 20.80 26.46 -10.03
C GLN A 156 20.66 27.15 -8.65
N GLN A 157 20.68 26.40 -7.55
CA GLN A 157 20.79 26.95 -6.19
C GLN A 157 22.11 26.58 -5.53
#